data_AF-A0A7X4FI72-F1
#
_entry.id   AF-A0A7X4FI72-F1
#
_cell.length_a   1.000
_cell.length_b   1.000
_cell.length_c   1.000
_cell.angle_alpha   90.00
_cell.angle_beta   90.00
_cell.angle_gamma   90.00
#
_symmetry.space_group_name_H-M   'P 1'
#
loop_
_entity.id
_entity.type
_entity.pdbx_description
1 polymer ?
#
loop_
_entity_poly.entity_id
_entity_poly.type
_entity_poly.pdbx_seq_one_letter_code
_entity_poly.pdbx_strand_id
1 'polypeptide(L)'
;MNIDPILREQRARVAFLRDRFRKNDDQNYDPDVALLRNFDPFFPRFTGHTRTASIWYAVLLLLSDDRTYGTDDAGEANRIIHSVLEGQDLEPNSETFGNFFWMTHWDRVKDRNAVSFITIPLVYAYLDFQDKLTPETKNAMEAAFPNVVEGIRNHTARWQYSNIYALNIGGRVALSRALDDASIEAEAAEAFDVWVRGTSADGFHEFNSPGYTPVTLHGMEAAWNYARDSQFRDQLKRTMDLITYQLALNMLPNGFLAGAPSRAYQNDALHGASTSSAFYGHIKFGTPCPPDAGNIYVGALNNEIFIRHTVFDYVPPDAVRTLAREKSGTSEIHDRSISLGSRRTHFLTPDWSLASQCLQTVGGHSPPSYILLVRNKAEERASVPLIPDESFLHMPCATFTSRQEGARVIGRLHYERSDEEEERFLNDPTFYCEPRVLFGLRNTIREVRIGNVDWGGRDIQLQPVQSVAVSYGDLYYGIVPLLLTEDGDARQGHARLAYGEDTELRLHLRLYGGESLQRGDHPLDCLVLVDVQEPEPDRSFATFAESLSHWSLSQDLSGDPVQFRAEHPDLPAIGFPYTGADPDPIGDALHISPDLTLRPGDLVNLVSGDEPIDR
;
A
#
# COMPACT_ATOMS: atom_id res chain seq x y z
N MET A 1 -18.84 -1.24 34.31
CA MET A 1 -17.39 -1.51 34.14
C MET A 1 -16.76 -0.25 33.58
N ASN A 2 -15.70 0.29 34.20
CA ASN A 2 -15.09 1.54 33.73
C ASN A 2 -14.31 1.21 32.45
N ILE A 3 -14.87 1.51 31.28
CA ILE A 3 -14.20 1.28 29.99
C ILE A 3 -12.93 2.14 29.98
N ASP A 4 -11.81 1.52 29.62
CA ASP A 4 -10.51 2.17 29.37
C ASP A 4 -10.72 3.48 28.60
N PRO A 5 -10.26 4.64 29.11
CA PRO A 5 -10.37 5.92 28.43
C PRO A 5 -9.91 5.88 26.97
N ILE A 6 -8.84 5.13 26.66
CA ILE A 6 -8.31 5.04 25.30
C ILE A 6 -9.27 4.32 24.37
N LEU A 7 -9.83 3.19 24.81
CA LEU A 7 -10.83 2.46 24.03
C LEU A 7 -12.09 3.31 23.81
N ARG A 8 -12.47 4.13 24.79
CA ARG A 8 -13.60 5.07 24.67
C ARG A 8 -13.35 6.11 23.58
N GLU A 9 -12.16 6.69 23.53
CA GLU A 9 -11.78 7.64 22.48
C GLU A 9 -11.73 6.99 21.09
N GLN A 10 -11.18 5.77 20.99
CA GLN A 10 -11.21 4.98 19.75
C GLN A 10 -12.64 4.74 19.28
N ARG A 11 -13.53 4.31 20.18
CA ARG A 11 -14.95 4.09 19.85
C ARG A 11 -15.67 5.38 19.44
N ALA A 12 -15.29 6.53 19.99
CA ALA A 12 -15.84 7.82 19.55
C ALA A 12 -15.45 8.16 18.11
N ARG A 13 -14.17 7.96 17.73
CA ARG A 13 -13.71 8.12 16.33
C ARG A 13 -14.41 7.14 15.39
N VAL A 14 -14.56 5.89 15.83
CA VAL A 14 -15.32 4.86 15.11
C VAL A 14 -16.77 5.26 14.86
N ALA A 15 -17.47 5.76 15.89
CA ALA A 15 -18.87 6.15 15.76
C ALA A 15 -19.03 7.29 14.74
N PHE A 16 -18.15 8.30 14.79
CA PHE A 16 -18.13 9.40 13.82
C PHE A 16 -17.93 8.90 12.38
N LEU A 17 -16.97 8.01 12.15
CA LEU A 17 -16.69 7.48 10.81
C LEU A 17 -17.81 6.57 10.30
N ARG A 18 -18.40 5.73 11.14
CA ARG A 18 -19.52 4.86 10.76
C ARG A 18 -20.73 5.66 10.26
N ASP A 19 -21.11 6.72 10.97
CA ASP A 19 -22.19 7.63 10.54
C ASP A 19 -21.87 8.27 9.18
N ARG A 20 -20.61 8.70 8.98
CA ARG A 20 -20.16 9.28 7.70
C ARG A 20 -20.22 8.26 6.55
N PHE A 21 -19.69 7.05 6.76
CA PHE A 21 -19.67 6.00 5.74
C PHE A 21 -21.07 5.53 5.38
N ARG A 22 -21.96 5.40 6.38
CA ARG A 22 -23.37 5.07 6.15
C ARG A 22 -24.02 6.08 5.21
N LYS A 23 -23.92 7.38 5.52
CA LYS A 23 -24.52 8.46 4.71
C LYS A 23 -24.01 8.50 3.27
N ASN A 24 -22.78 8.03 3.04
CA ASN A 24 -22.21 7.93 1.70
C ASN A 24 -22.75 6.69 0.97
N ASP A 25 -22.78 5.53 1.63
CA ASP A 25 -23.34 4.30 1.05
C ASP A 25 -24.85 4.40 0.80
N ASP A 26 -25.61 5.14 1.62
CA ASP A 26 -27.04 5.45 1.42
C ASP A 26 -27.31 6.04 0.01
N GLN A 27 -26.36 6.78 -0.56
CA GLN A 27 -26.49 7.41 -1.89
C GLN A 27 -26.35 6.41 -3.04
N ASN A 28 -25.66 5.30 -2.80
CA ASN A 28 -25.39 4.26 -3.80
C ASN A 28 -26.27 3.02 -3.59
N TYR A 29 -27.06 2.99 -2.53
CA TYR A 29 -27.92 1.88 -2.17
C TYR A 29 -29.16 1.78 -3.06
N ASP A 30 -29.38 0.61 -3.64
CA ASP A 30 -30.54 0.28 -4.46
C ASP A 30 -31.55 -0.55 -3.67
N PRO A 31 -32.68 0.04 -3.21
CA PRO A 31 -33.68 -0.66 -2.42
C PRO A 31 -34.46 -1.71 -3.19
N ASP A 32 -34.47 -1.70 -4.53
CA ASP A 32 -35.19 -2.74 -5.29
C ASP A 32 -34.38 -4.04 -5.34
N VAL A 33 -33.04 -3.92 -5.38
CA VAL A 33 -32.09 -5.04 -5.48
C VAL A 33 -31.50 -5.42 -4.11
N ALA A 34 -31.66 -4.56 -3.09
CA ALA A 34 -31.02 -4.69 -1.78
C ALA A 34 -29.49 -4.79 -1.85
N LEU A 35 -28.85 -4.00 -2.72
CA LEU A 35 -27.40 -3.97 -2.88
C LEU A 35 -26.92 -2.55 -3.22
N LEU A 36 -25.68 -2.24 -2.84
CA LEU A 36 -24.97 -1.05 -3.30
C LEU A 36 -24.62 -1.17 -4.78
N ARG A 37 -24.77 -0.06 -5.50
CA ARG A 37 -24.24 0.13 -6.85
C ARG A 37 -22.81 0.63 -6.77
N ASN A 38 -21.98 0.15 -7.68
CA ASN A 38 -20.60 0.56 -7.82
C ASN A 38 -20.28 0.98 -9.26
N PHE A 39 -19.42 1.97 -9.44
CA PHE A 39 -18.91 2.38 -10.74
C PHE A 39 -17.39 2.47 -10.74
N ASP A 40 -16.77 1.68 -11.60
CA ASP A 40 -15.32 1.57 -11.72
C ASP A 40 -14.82 1.90 -13.13
N PRO A 41 -14.36 3.14 -13.40
CA PRO A 41 -13.70 3.46 -14.66
C PRO A 41 -12.38 2.69 -14.87
N PHE A 42 -11.68 2.28 -13.80
CA PHE A 42 -10.37 1.64 -13.90
C PHE A 42 -10.48 0.12 -14.09
N PHE A 43 -11.44 -0.52 -13.43
CA PHE A 43 -11.82 -1.90 -13.63
C PHE A 43 -13.32 -2.03 -13.98
N PRO A 44 -13.70 -1.79 -15.24
CA PRO A 44 -15.11 -1.84 -15.67
C PRO A 44 -15.85 -3.13 -15.29
N ARG A 45 -15.14 -4.25 -15.10
CA ARG A 45 -15.71 -5.51 -14.62
C ARG A 45 -16.33 -5.44 -13.22
N PHE A 46 -15.93 -4.49 -12.39
CA PHE A 46 -16.47 -4.22 -11.04
C PHE A 46 -17.53 -3.11 -11.02
N THR A 47 -18.00 -2.65 -12.18
CA THR A 47 -19.17 -1.77 -12.30
C THR A 47 -20.47 -2.57 -12.23
N GLY A 48 -21.43 -2.15 -11.41
CA GLY A 48 -22.74 -2.82 -11.22
C GLY A 48 -23.11 -2.94 -9.73
N HIS A 49 -24.07 -3.81 -9.40
CA HIS A 49 -24.38 -4.11 -8.00
C HIS A 49 -23.34 -5.06 -7.40
N THR A 50 -22.77 -4.67 -6.27
CA THR A 50 -21.67 -5.39 -5.60
C THR A 50 -22.16 -6.02 -4.30
N ARG A 51 -21.78 -7.27 -4.04
CA ARG A 51 -22.17 -8.00 -2.81
C ARG A 51 -21.26 -7.67 -1.65
N THR A 52 -19.98 -7.49 -1.91
CA THR A 52 -18.97 -7.37 -0.86
C THR A 52 -19.02 -6.02 -0.17
N ALA A 53 -19.33 -4.95 -0.92
CA ALA A 53 -19.63 -3.67 -0.32
C ALA A 53 -20.91 -3.72 0.51
N SER A 54 -21.93 -4.37 -0.07
CA SER A 54 -23.27 -4.41 0.51
C SER A 54 -23.28 -5.12 1.86
N ILE A 55 -22.50 -6.18 2.05
CA ILE A 55 -22.43 -6.84 3.37
C ILE A 55 -21.85 -5.92 4.44
N TRP A 56 -20.87 -5.07 4.11
CA TRP A 56 -20.35 -4.07 5.06
C TRP A 56 -21.34 -2.95 5.34
N TYR A 57 -22.13 -2.55 4.34
CA TYR A 57 -23.24 -1.61 4.54
C TYR A 57 -24.36 -2.21 5.42
N ALA A 58 -24.68 -3.50 5.26
CA ALA A 58 -25.60 -4.20 6.17
C ALA A 58 -25.08 -4.18 7.62
N VAL A 59 -23.76 -4.36 7.83
CA VAL A 59 -23.14 -4.22 9.16
C VAL A 59 -23.31 -2.79 9.70
N LEU A 60 -23.16 -1.74 8.89
CA LEU A 60 -23.43 -0.35 9.32
C LEU A 60 -24.90 -0.14 9.74
N LEU A 61 -25.85 -0.72 9.01
CA LEU A 61 -27.27 -0.66 9.34
C LEU A 61 -27.56 -1.38 10.67
N LEU A 62 -27.00 -2.58 10.88
CA LEU A 62 -27.13 -3.32 12.14
C LEU A 62 -26.50 -2.59 13.33
N LEU A 63 -25.41 -1.85 13.10
CA LEU A 63 -24.74 -1.01 14.10
C LEU A 63 -25.53 0.26 14.45
N SER A 64 -26.48 0.67 13.61
CA SER A 64 -27.32 1.82 13.91
C SER A 64 -28.46 1.44 14.85
N ASP A 65 -28.81 2.39 15.72
CA ASP A 65 -29.87 2.22 16.71
C ASP A 65 -31.21 2.83 16.27
N ASP A 66 -31.35 3.34 15.04
CA ASP A 66 -32.61 3.99 14.65
C ASP A 66 -32.92 4.11 13.15
N ARG A 67 -34.23 4.08 12.85
CA ARG A 67 -34.92 4.21 11.54
C ARG A 67 -34.70 5.57 10.88
N THR A 68 -33.45 5.87 10.53
CA THR A 68 -32.99 7.22 10.14
C THR A 68 -33.71 7.78 8.90
N TYR A 69 -34.43 6.92 8.15
CA TYR A 69 -35.24 7.31 6.99
C TYR A 69 -36.66 6.71 6.95
N GLY A 70 -37.21 6.28 8.09
CA GLY A 70 -38.52 5.61 8.13
C GLY A 70 -38.52 4.17 7.59
N THR A 71 -37.36 3.66 7.19
CA THR A 71 -37.07 2.26 6.88
C THR A 71 -36.59 1.52 8.13
N ASP A 72 -36.91 0.23 8.21
CA ASP A 72 -36.36 -0.67 9.23
C ASP A 72 -34.93 -1.04 8.82
N ASP A 73 -33.93 -0.36 9.39
CA ASP A 73 -32.50 -0.61 9.09
C ASP A 73 -32.11 -2.07 9.31
N ALA A 74 -32.63 -2.70 10.37
CA ALA A 74 -32.42 -4.12 10.60
C ALA A 74 -33.11 -4.95 9.51
N GLY A 75 -34.36 -4.63 9.18
CA GLY A 75 -35.08 -5.24 8.07
C GLY A 75 -34.32 -5.18 6.74
N GLU A 76 -33.69 -4.04 6.44
CA GLU A 76 -32.92 -3.88 5.21
C GLU A 76 -31.58 -4.60 5.25
N ALA A 77 -30.90 -4.60 6.41
CA ALA A 77 -29.70 -5.42 6.59
C ALA A 77 -29.98 -6.91 6.34
N ASN A 78 -31.12 -7.43 6.82
CA ASN A 78 -31.54 -8.82 6.57
C ASN A 78 -31.76 -9.08 5.06
N ARG A 79 -32.42 -8.15 4.35
CA ARG A 79 -32.60 -8.25 2.88
C ARG A 79 -31.27 -8.24 2.12
N ILE A 80 -30.34 -7.37 2.51
CA ILE A 80 -29.00 -7.32 1.92
C ILE A 80 -28.26 -8.63 2.16
N ILE A 81 -28.27 -9.15 3.40
CA ILE A 81 -27.62 -10.43 3.73
C ILE A 81 -28.15 -11.56 2.84
N HIS A 82 -29.48 -11.66 2.66
CA HIS A 82 -30.05 -12.65 1.73
C HIS A 82 -29.52 -12.49 0.31
N SER A 83 -29.52 -11.27 -0.23
CA SER A 83 -29.05 -10.97 -1.59
C SER A 83 -27.55 -11.27 -1.79
N VAL A 84 -26.76 -11.13 -0.71
CA VAL A 84 -25.35 -11.54 -0.69
C VAL A 84 -25.22 -13.06 -0.73
N LEU A 85 -26.00 -13.78 0.08
CA LEU A 85 -25.99 -15.26 0.14
C LEU A 85 -26.44 -15.91 -1.18
N GLU A 86 -27.35 -15.28 -1.94
CA GLU A 86 -27.73 -15.71 -3.29
C GLU A 86 -26.55 -15.73 -4.29
N GLY A 87 -25.49 -14.99 -3.99
CA GLY A 87 -24.27 -14.97 -4.81
C GLY A 87 -23.27 -16.07 -4.49
N GLN A 88 -23.59 -17.00 -3.59
CA GLN A 88 -22.71 -18.12 -3.26
C GLN A 88 -22.69 -19.14 -4.41
N ASP A 89 -21.50 -19.52 -4.86
CA ASP A 89 -21.31 -20.59 -5.82
C ASP A 89 -21.58 -21.94 -5.14
N LEU A 90 -22.72 -22.54 -5.46
CA LEU A 90 -23.17 -23.83 -4.95
C LEU A 90 -23.26 -24.90 -6.04
N GLU A 91 -22.66 -24.63 -7.21
CA GLU A 91 -22.68 -25.57 -8.33
C GLU A 91 -21.88 -26.84 -7.98
N PRO A 92 -22.50 -28.03 -8.01
CA PRO A 92 -21.81 -29.27 -7.70
C PRO A 92 -20.58 -29.47 -8.60
N ASN A 93 -19.42 -29.73 -8.00
CA ASN A 93 -18.11 -29.89 -8.66
C ASN A 93 -17.48 -28.59 -9.20
N SER A 94 -18.00 -27.41 -8.87
CA SER A 94 -17.29 -26.15 -9.14
C SER A 94 -15.96 -26.11 -8.39
N GLU A 95 -14.88 -25.69 -9.05
CA GLU A 95 -13.58 -25.43 -8.39
C GLU A 95 -13.68 -24.30 -7.35
N THR A 96 -14.70 -23.46 -7.46
CA THR A 96 -14.98 -22.35 -6.56
C THR A 96 -16.20 -22.58 -5.67
N PHE A 97 -16.64 -23.84 -5.54
CA PHE A 97 -17.73 -24.21 -4.63
C PHE A 97 -17.52 -23.60 -3.24
N GLY A 98 -18.55 -22.94 -2.74
CA GLY A 98 -18.57 -22.23 -1.47
C GLY A 98 -18.09 -20.78 -1.51
N ASN A 99 -17.50 -20.34 -2.62
CA ASN A 99 -17.05 -18.96 -2.84
C ASN A 99 -18.21 -18.07 -3.33
N PHE A 100 -17.95 -16.79 -3.63
CA PHE A 100 -19.00 -15.81 -3.95
C PHE A 100 -18.71 -15.05 -5.25
N PHE A 101 -19.77 -14.61 -5.91
CA PHE A 101 -19.69 -13.65 -7.01
C PHE A 101 -19.65 -12.22 -6.44
N TRP A 102 -18.58 -11.47 -6.72
CA TRP A 102 -18.46 -10.06 -6.33
C TRP A 102 -19.63 -9.22 -6.83
N MET A 103 -20.04 -9.45 -8.08
CA MET A 103 -21.05 -8.66 -8.77
C MET A 103 -22.26 -9.50 -9.19
N THR A 104 -23.43 -8.89 -9.26
CA THR A 104 -24.67 -9.58 -9.67
C THR A 104 -24.68 -10.06 -11.12
N HIS A 105 -23.98 -9.34 -12.01
CA HIS A 105 -23.87 -9.70 -13.44
C HIS A 105 -22.77 -10.72 -13.74
N TRP A 106 -22.05 -11.22 -12.73
CA TRP A 106 -21.07 -12.27 -12.93
C TRP A 106 -21.76 -13.64 -12.90
N ASP A 107 -21.40 -14.47 -13.87
CA ASP A 107 -21.88 -15.84 -14.08
C ASP A 107 -20.94 -16.90 -13.49
N ARG A 108 -19.81 -16.47 -12.93
CA ARG A 108 -18.80 -17.31 -12.27
C ARG A 108 -17.94 -16.47 -11.32
N VAL A 109 -17.20 -17.13 -10.45
CA VAL A 109 -16.18 -16.50 -9.62
C VAL A 109 -15.01 -16.04 -10.49
N LYS A 110 -14.92 -14.73 -10.75
CA LYS A 110 -13.79 -14.13 -11.51
C LYS A 110 -12.63 -13.69 -10.61
N ASP A 111 -12.86 -13.61 -9.31
CA ASP A 111 -11.85 -13.31 -8.29
C ASP A 111 -12.09 -14.20 -7.07
N ARG A 112 -11.13 -15.10 -6.79
CA ARG A 112 -11.21 -16.08 -5.70
C ARG A 112 -11.16 -15.44 -4.31
N ASN A 113 -10.77 -14.17 -4.20
CA ASN A 113 -10.72 -13.44 -2.93
C ASN A 113 -12.10 -13.15 -2.33
N ALA A 114 -13.20 -13.31 -3.09
CA ALA A 114 -14.54 -12.92 -2.64
C ALA A 114 -14.93 -13.55 -1.29
N VAL A 115 -14.72 -14.86 -1.15
CA VAL A 115 -14.99 -15.58 0.10
C VAL A 115 -14.24 -14.99 1.29
N SER A 116 -12.97 -14.61 1.12
CA SER A 116 -12.13 -14.05 2.18
C SER A 116 -12.65 -12.69 2.66
N PHE A 117 -13.19 -11.86 1.76
CA PHE A 117 -13.73 -10.54 2.11
C PHE A 117 -15.17 -10.57 2.65
N ILE A 118 -15.99 -11.54 2.23
CA ILE A 118 -17.41 -11.64 2.61
C ILE A 118 -17.61 -12.41 3.93
N THR A 119 -16.70 -13.34 4.27
CA THR A 119 -16.87 -14.22 5.45
C THR A 119 -16.95 -13.44 6.76
N ILE A 120 -15.96 -12.60 7.05
CA ILE A 120 -15.87 -11.89 8.34
C ILE A 120 -17.11 -11.03 8.61
N PRO A 121 -17.59 -10.16 7.69
CA PRO A 121 -18.77 -9.34 7.98
C PRO A 121 -20.07 -10.16 8.06
N LEU A 122 -20.21 -11.28 7.34
CA LEU A 122 -21.33 -12.21 7.54
C LEU A 122 -21.31 -12.79 8.96
N VAL A 123 -20.18 -13.32 9.41
CA VAL A 123 -20.09 -13.91 10.75
C VAL A 123 -20.23 -12.86 11.85
N TYR A 124 -19.68 -11.66 11.65
CA TYR A 124 -19.86 -10.52 12.57
C TYR A 124 -21.34 -10.15 12.71
N ALA A 125 -22.08 -10.07 11.60
CA ALA A 125 -23.53 -9.87 11.65
C ALA A 125 -24.25 -10.97 12.45
N TYR A 126 -23.90 -12.24 12.20
CA TYR A 126 -24.52 -13.40 12.85
C TYR A 126 -24.24 -13.46 14.35
N LEU A 127 -22.99 -13.25 14.78
CA LEU A 127 -22.59 -13.40 16.18
C LEU A 127 -22.97 -12.20 17.04
N ASP A 128 -22.79 -10.97 16.52
CA ASP A 128 -22.88 -9.75 17.31
C ASP A 128 -24.26 -9.05 17.24
N PHE A 129 -25.12 -9.44 16.30
CA PHE A 129 -26.47 -8.84 16.13
C PHE A 129 -27.60 -9.86 16.09
N GLN A 130 -27.50 -10.93 16.86
CA GLN A 130 -28.52 -12.00 16.90
C GLN A 130 -29.95 -11.47 17.11
N ASP A 131 -30.12 -10.45 17.94
CA ASP A 131 -31.43 -9.86 18.25
C ASP A 131 -32.00 -8.98 17.12
N LYS A 132 -31.17 -8.58 16.13
CA LYS A 132 -31.58 -7.78 14.95
C LYS A 132 -31.75 -8.64 13.68
N LEU A 133 -31.39 -9.93 13.72
CA LEU A 133 -31.56 -10.85 12.60
C LEU A 133 -32.91 -11.56 12.68
N THR A 134 -33.59 -11.71 11.53
CA THR A 134 -34.79 -12.53 11.47
C THR A 134 -34.46 -14.01 11.58
N PRO A 135 -35.38 -14.87 12.05
CA PRO A 135 -35.17 -16.31 12.05
C PRO A 135 -34.83 -16.86 10.65
N GLU A 136 -35.44 -16.30 9.60
CA GLU A 136 -35.19 -16.70 8.22
C GLU A 136 -33.76 -16.38 7.77
N THR A 137 -33.27 -15.17 8.04
CA THR A 137 -31.90 -14.77 7.71
C THR A 137 -30.89 -15.57 8.52
N LYS A 138 -31.15 -15.78 9.82
CA LYS A 138 -30.30 -16.60 10.68
C LYS A 138 -30.15 -18.03 10.13
N ASN A 139 -31.26 -18.67 9.78
CA ASN A 139 -31.26 -20.02 9.21
C ASN A 139 -30.53 -20.08 7.85
N ALA A 140 -30.67 -19.05 7.01
CA ALA A 140 -29.98 -18.99 5.73
C ALA A 140 -28.45 -18.87 5.90
N MET A 141 -27.99 -18.06 6.85
CA MET A 141 -26.57 -17.94 7.18
C MET A 141 -26.01 -19.25 7.74
N GLU A 142 -26.71 -19.88 8.68
CA GLU A 142 -26.32 -21.19 9.25
C GLU A 142 -26.21 -22.28 8.17
N ALA A 143 -27.13 -22.29 7.19
CA ALA A 143 -27.07 -23.20 6.06
C ALA A 143 -25.92 -22.90 5.09
N ALA A 144 -25.53 -21.64 4.93
CA ALA A 144 -24.45 -21.23 4.04
C ALA A 144 -23.05 -21.46 4.63
N PHE A 145 -22.87 -21.31 5.94
CA PHE A 145 -21.56 -21.34 6.59
C PHE A 145 -20.72 -22.59 6.33
N PRO A 146 -21.26 -23.83 6.34
CA PRO A 146 -20.48 -25.01 5.96
C PRO A 146 -19.89 -24.91 4.55
N ASN A 147 -20.64 -24.35 3.59
CA ASN A 147 -20.15 -24.13 2.24
C ASN A 147 -19.10 -23.01 2.20
N VAL A 148 -19.24 -21.97 3.02
CA VAL A 148 -18.22 -20.90 3.13
C VAL A 148 -16.88 -21.47 3.63
N VAL A 149 -16.91 -22.39 4.60
CA VAL A 149 -15.70 -23.10 5.07
C VAL A 149 -15.01 -23.82 3.89
N GLU A 150 -15.77 -24.55 3.07
CA GLU A 150 -15.24 -25.21 1.86
C GLU A 150 -14.68 -24.19 0.85
N GLY A 151 -15.36 -23.06 0.66
CA GLY A 151 -14.88 -21.96 -0.18
C GLY A 151 -13.52 -21.43 0.25
N ILE A 152 -13.30 -21.26 1.56
CA ILE A 152 -12.01 -20.83 2.13
C ILE A 152 -10.96 -21.94 1.98
N ARG A 153 -11.32 -23.22 2.17
CA ARG A 153 -10.40 -24.36 1.97
C ARG A 153 -9.95 -24.48 0.52
N ASN A 154 -10.84 -24.22 -0.43
CA ASN A 154 -10.55 -24.21 -1.87
C ASN A 154 -9.73 -22.98 -2.30
N HIS A 155 -9.78 -21.87 -1.54
CA HIS A 155 -8.97 -20.68 -1.79
C HIS A 155 -7.55 -20.79 -1.19
N THR A 156 -6.69 -21.56 -1.84
CA THR A 156 -5.31 -21.84 -1.41
C THR A 156 -4.34 -20.67 -1.64
N ALA A 157 -4.44 -19.62 -0.82
CA ALA A 157 -3.48 -18.52 -0.80
C ALA A 157 -2.12 -18.95 -0.21
N ARG A 158 -1.02 -18.46 -0.79
CA ARG A 158 0.32 -18.62 -0.22
C ARG A 158 0.53 -17.62 0.91
N TRP A 159 1.39 -17.93 1.88
CA TRP A 159 1.61 -17.07 3.05
C TRP A 159 2.17 -15.68 2.68
N GLN A 160 2.91 -15.55 1.57
CA GLN A 160 3.37 -14.25 1.06
C GLN A 160 2.21 -13.34 0.66
N TYR A 161 1.07 -13.89 0.27
CA TYR A 161 -0.15 -13.14 -0.02
C TYR A 161 -0.88 -12.80 1.29
N SER A 162 -0.19 -12.01 2.12
CA SER A 162 -0.42 -11.89 3.56
C SER A 162 -1.83 -11.41 3.92
N ASN A 163 -2.40 -10.45 3.20
CA ASN A 163 -3.75 -9.95 3.43
C ASN A 163 -4.82 -11.05 3.33
N ILE A 164 -4.87 -11.79 2.22
CA ILE A 164 -5.82 -12.88 1.98
C ILE A 164 -5.54 -14.03 2.93
N TYR A 165 -4.26 -14.31 3.20
CA TYR A 165 -3.89 -15.34 4.15
C TYR A 165 -4.43 -15.03 5.56
N ALA A 166 -4.28 -13.78 6.02
CA ALA A 166 -4.81 -13.31 7.29
C ALA A 166 -6.35 -13.25 7.31
N LEU A 167 -7.00 -12.82 6.22
CA LEU A 167 -8.46 -12.86 6.10
C LEU A 167 -8.99 -14.29 6.18
N ASN A 168 -8.30 -15.27 5.57
CA ASN A 168 -8.68 -16.67 5.67
C ASN A 168 -8.50 -17.23 7.09
N ILE A 169 -7.44 -16.83 7.81
CA ILE A 169 -7.28 -17.17 9.24
C ILE A 169 -8.46 -16.58 10.05
N GLY A 170 -8.71 -15.27 9.91
CA GLY A 170 -9.82 -14.59 10.59
C GLY A 170 -11.18 -15.19 10.28
N GLY A 171 -11.45 -15.48 9.00
CA GLY A 171 -12.68 -16.12 8.55
C GLY A 171 -12.88 -17.52 9.13
N ARG A 172 -11.82 -18.35 9.18
CA ARG A 172 -11.88 -19.69 9.80
C ARG A 172 -12.17 -19.60 11.30
N VAL A 173 -11.46 -18.74 12.04
CA VAL A 173 -11.72 -18.57 13.48
C VAL A 173 -13.13 -18.03 13.74
N ALA A 174 -13.61 -17.09 12.92
CA ALA A 174 -14.98 -16.60 13.03
C ALA A 174 -16.01 -17.72 12.77
N LEU A 175 -15.86 -18.48 11.68
CA LEU A 175 -16.73 -19.60 11.34
C LEU A 175 -16.71 -20.71 12.39
N SER A 176 -15.55 -20.98 13.02
CA SER A 176 -15.42 -21.95 14.12
C SER A 176 -16.32 -21.60 15.32
N ARG A 177 -16.57 -20.30 15.54
CA ARG A 177 -17.47 -19.81 16.58
C ARG A 177 -18.93 -19.94 16.15
N ALA A 178 -19.25 -19.57 14.92
CA ALA A 178 -20.61 -19.67 14.39
C ALA A 178 -21.11 -21.12 14.29
N LEU A 179 -20.24 -22.06 13.92
CA LEU A 179 -20.57 -23.48 13.74
C LEU A 179 -20.32 -24.34 14.99
N ASP A 180 -19.78 -23.75 16.05
CA ASP A 180 -19.29 -24.45 17.24
C ASP A 180 -18.33 -25.63 16.96
N ASP A 181 -17.45 -25.46 15.97
CA ASP A 181 -16.50 -26.49 15.52
C ASP A 181 -15.05 -26.07 15.79
N ALA A 182 -14.43 -26.68 16.81
CA ALA A 182 -13.06 -26.39 17.20
C ALA A 182 -12.01 -26.85 16.17
N SER A 183 -12.34 -27.78 15.26
CA SER A 183 -11.39 -28.25 14.24
C SER A 183 -11.03 -27.17 13.23
N ILE A 184 -11.98 -26.28 12.91
CA ILE A 184 -11.78 -25.14 12.01
C ILE A 184 -10.80 -24.12 12.63
N GLU A 185 -10.87 -23.93 13.95
CA GLU A 185 -9.93 -23.05 14.68
C GLU A 185 -8.52 -23.64 14.69
N ALA A 186 -8.39 -24.96 14.87
CA ALA A 186 -7.10 -25.65 14.78
C ALA A 186 -6.45 -25.49 13.39
N GLU A 187 -7.23 -25.62 12.30
CA GLU A 187 -6.75 -25.33 10.94
C GLU A 187 -6.25 -23.87 10.80
N ALA A 188 -6.92 -22.92 11.45
CA ALA A 188 -6.52 -21.52 11.43
C ALA A 188 -5.20 -21.27 12.19
N ALA A 189 -5.02 -21.92 13.33
CA ALA A 189 -3.78 -21.88 14.11
C ALA A 189 -2.60 -22.50 13.34
N GLU A 190 -2.80 -23.64 12.68
CA GLU A 190 -1.78 -24.25 11.81
C GLU A 190 -1.39 -23.34 10.64
N ALA A 191 -2.37 -22.67 10.02
CA ALA A 191 -2.11 -21.69 8.97
C ALA A 191 -1.31 -20.49 9.52
N PHE A 192 -1.70 -19.95 10.68
CA PHE A 192 -0.97 -18.87 11.34
C PHE A 192 0.50 -19.24 11.59
N ASP A 193 0.76 -20.45 12.09
CA ASP A 193 2.10 -21.00 12.28
C ASP A 193 2.92 -21.07 10.98
N VAL A 194 2.29 -21.43 9.86
CA VAL A 194 2.94 -21.41 8.54
C VAL A 194 3.31 -19.97 8.15
N TRP A 195 2.42 -19.01 8.36
CA TRP A 195 2.68 -17.61 8.06
C TRP A 195 3.79 -17.02 8.93
N VAL A 196 3.79 -17.30 10.24
CA VAL A 196 4.84 -16.83 11.16
C VAL A 196 6.18 -17.39 10.75
N ARG A 197 6.30 -18.71 10.48
CA ARG A 197 7.56 -19.31 10.03
C ARG A 197 8.04 -18.75 8.69
N GLY A 198 7.13 -18.58 7.73
CA GLY A 198 7.46 -18.02 6.40
C GLY A 198 7.98 -16.59 6.52
N THR A 199 7.21 -15.72 7.17
CA THR A 199 7.56 -14.31 7.41
C THR A 199 8.83 -14.19 8.25
N SER A 200 9.02 -15.06 9.25
CA SER A 200 10.21 -15.07 10.09
C SER A 200 11.47 -15.44 9.33
N ALA A 201 11.37 -16.26 8.28
CA ALA A 201 12.52 -16.66 7.48
C ALA A 201 12.83 -15.63 6.39
N ASP A 202 11.80 -14.99 5.83
CA ASP A 202 11.92 -14.23 4.59
C ASP A 202 11.79 -12.72 4.75
N GLY A 203 11.10 -12.25 5.77
CA GLY A 203 10.64 -10.87 5.92
C GLY A 203 9.16 -10.71 5.56
N PHE A 204 8.60 -9.53 5.81
CA PHE A 204 7.22 -9.20 5.46
C PHE A 204 7.09 -8.88 3.96
N HIS A 205 6.06 -9.38 3.26
CA HIS A 205 5.82 -9.12 1.82
C HIS A 205 4.83 -8.00 1.55
N GLU A 206 3.81 -7.83 2.41
CA GLU A 206 2.82 -6.75 2.32
C GLU A 206 3.02 -5.65 3.38
N PHE A 207 4.27 -5.48 3.82
CA PHE A 207 4.67 -4.41 4.75
C PHE A 207 4.43 -3.03 4.13
N ASN A 208 4.14 -2.06 4.99
CA ASN A 208 3.99 -0.65 4.62
C ASN A 208 3.06 -0.39 3.40
N SER A 209 2.20 -1.35 3.04
CA SER A 209 1.23 -1.16 1.97
C SER A 209 0.07 -0.32 2.52
N PRO A 210 -0.24 0.85 1.93
CA PRO A 210 -1.32 1.71 2.37
C PRO A 210 -2.68 1.00 2.39
N GLY A 211 -2.92 0.12 1.41
CA GLY A 211 -4.16 -0.65 1.29
C GLY A 211 -4.15 -1.98 2.04
N TYR A 212 -3.05 -2.73 1.99
CA TYR A 212 -3.06 -4.15 2.40
C TYR A 212 -2.55 -4.44 3.81
N THR A 213 -1.73 -3.56 4.40
CA THR A 213 -1.35 -3.69 5.82
C THR A 213 -2.61 -3.66 6.71
N PRO A 214 -3.56 -2.71 6.53
CA PRO A 214 -4.78 -2.71 7.32
C PRO A 214 -5.72 -3.90 7.02
N VAL A 215 -5.69 -4.47 5.80
CA VAL A 215 -6.46 -5.69 5.50
C VAL A 215 -5.91 -6.88 6.29
N THR A 216 -4.58 -7.01 6.34
CA THR A 216 -3.91 -8.03 7.14
C THR A 216 -4.29 -7.88 8.61
N LEU A 217 -4.24 -6.65 9.15
CA LEU A 217 -4.67 -6.35 10.51
C LEU A 217 -6.15 -6.70 10.74
N HIS A 218 -7.05 -6.41 9.80
CA HIS A 218 -8.46 -6.77 9.92
C HIS A 218 -8.68 -8.29 10.07
N GLY A 219 -8.00 -9.10 9.27
CA GLY A 219 -8.04 -10.57 9.39
C GLY A 219 -7.54 -11.06 10.76
N MET A 220 -6.43 -10.49 11.24
CA MET A 220 -5.87 -10.83 12.55
C MET A 220 -6.73 -10.33 13.72
N GLU A 221 -7.36 -9.16 13.60
CA GLU A 221 -8.30 -8.60 14.59
C GLU A 221 -9.55 -9.50 14.70
N ALA A 222 -10.07 -9.99 13.58
CA ALA A 222 -11.18 -10.94 13.57
C ALA A 222 -10.80 -12.27 14.27
N ALA A 223 -9.63 -12.83 13.92
CA ALA A 223 -9.11 -14.04 14.56
C ALA A 223 -8.95 -13.82 16.08
N TRP A 224 -8.33 -12.72 16.49
CA TRP A 224 -8.11 -12.39 17.89
C TRP A 224 -9.40 -12.19 18.68
N ASN A 225 -10.42 -11.58 18.06
CA ASN A 225 -11.71 -11.33 18.68
C ASN A 225 -12.49 -12.63 18.95
N TYR A 226 -12.41 -13.58 18.02
CA TYR A 226 -13.22 -14.80 18.04
C TYR A 226 -12.50 -16.05 18.56
N ALA A 227 -11.17 -16.05 18.68
CA ALA A 227 -10.41 -17.20 19.18
C ALA A 227 -10.86 -17.66 20.59
N ARG A 228 -11.03 -18.97 20.75
CA ARG A 228 -11.30 -19.63 22.04
C ARG A 228 -10.00 -19.92 22.79
N ASP A 229 -8.96 -20.31 22.06
CA ASP A 229 -7.65 -20.59 22.64
C ASP A 229 -6.95 -19.29 23.05
N SER A 230 -6.71 -19.13 24.36
CA SER A 230 -6.02 -17.97 24.91
C SER A 230 -4.58 -17.87 24.42
N GLN A 231 -3.88 -18.99 24.21
CA GLN A 231 -2.49 -18.97 23.75
C GLN A 231 -2.43 -18.44 22.30
N PHE A 232 -3.24 -19.00 21.41
CA PHE A 232 -3.35 -18.51 20.04
C PHE A 232 -3.77 -17.05 19.98
N ARG A 233 -4.73 -16.64 20.83
CA ARG A 233 -5.14 -15.24 20.95
C ARG A 233 -4.00 -14.31 21.37
N ASP A 234 -3.14 -14.72 22.31
CA ASP A 234 -1.99 -13.92 22.73
C ASP A 234 -0.93 -13.80 21.62
N GLN A 235 -0.71 -14.86 20.84
CA GLN A 235 0.17 -14.84 19.67
C GLN A 235 -0.34 -13.89 18.57
N LEU A 236 -1.64 -13.93 18.29
CA LEU A 236 -2.30 -12.99 17.37
C LEU A 236 -2.14 -11.55 17.84
N LYS A 237 -2.33 -11.29 19.14
CA LYS A 237 -2.14 -9.95 19.72
C LYS A 237 -0.71 -9.46 19.55
N ARG A 238 0.30 -10.27 19.88
CA ARG A 238 1.72 -9.91 19.71
C ARG A 238 2.06 -9.63 18.25
N THR A 239 1.49 -10.40 17.34
CA THR A 239 1.64 -10.18 15.89
C THR A 239 1.05 -8.84 15.46
N MET A 240 -0.16 -8.50 15.93
CA MET A 240 -0.77 -7.19 15.66
C MET A 240 0.04 -6.05 16.29
N ASP A 241 0.58 -6.22 17.49
CA ASP A 241 1.43 -5.23 18.14
C ASP A 241 2.69 -4.94 17.26
N LEU A 242 3.32 -5.98 16.69
CA LEU A 242 4.44 -5.84 15.75
C LEU A 242 4.07 -5.19 14.41
N ILE A 243 2.96 -5.62 13.78
CA ILE A 243 2.51 -5.04 12.51
C ILE A 243 2.12 -3.56 12.70
N THR A 244 1.46 -3.23 13.82
CA THR A 244 1.10 -1.84 14.11
C THR A 244 2.30 -0.98 14.49
N TYR A 245 3.34 -1.54 15.13
CA TYR A 245 4.63 -0.88 15.28
C TYR A 245 5.23 -0.53 13.92
N GLN A 246 5.31 -1.49 12.99
CA GLN A 246 5.83 -1.26 11.63
C GLN A 246 5.04 -0.18 10.87
N LEU A 247 3.71 -0.19 11.00
CA LEU A 247 2.84 0.82 10.41
C LEU A 247 3.09 2.21 11.02
N ALA A 248 3.16 2.30 12.36
CA ALA A 248 3.41 3.56 13.06
C ALA A 248 4.80 4.13 12.75
N LEU A 249 5.81 3.26 12.66
CA LEU A 249 7.18 3.61 12.32
C LEU A 249 7.25 4.32 10.97
N ASN A 250 6.52 3.82 9.98
CA ASN A 250 6.46 4.38 8.64
C ASN A 250 5.40 5.49 8.45
N MET A 251 4.65 5.88 9.47
CA MET A 251 3.59 6.90 9.34
C MET A 251 4.08 8.28 9.79
N LEU A 252 3.74 9.34 9.05
CA LEU A 252 3.94 10.71 9.50
C LEU A 252 2.82 11.15 10.47
N PRO A 253 3.09 12.09 11.40
CA PRO A 253 2.09 12.60 12.37
C PRO A 253 0.77 13.09 11.77
N ASN A 254 0.77 13.56 10.52
CA ASN A 254 -0.44 13.93 9.78
C ASN A 254 -1.33 12.72 9.37
N GLY A 255 -0.90 11.48 9.64
CA GLY A 255 -1.60 10.25 9.29
C GLY A 255 -1.27 9.69 7.90
N PHE A 256 -0.42 10.38 7.12
CA PHE A 256 0.03 9.90 5.82
C PHE A 256 1.07 8.78 6.06
N LEU A 257 0.83 7.60 5.52
CA LEU A 257 1.85 6.56 5.43
C LEU A 257 3.02 6.99 4.52
N ALA A 258 4.16 7.22 5.14
CA ALA A 258 5.44 7.47 4.48
C ALA A 258 6.20 6.15 4.24
N GLY A 259 7.40 6.25 3.68
CA GLY A 259 8.24 5.09 3.41
C GLY A 259 7.93 4.40 2.08
N ALA A 260 8.84 3.53 1.66
CA ALA A 260 8.71 2.75 0.46
C ALA A 260 7.64 1.67 0.68
N PRO A 261 6.48 1.72 -0.01
CA PRO A 261 5.40 0.77 0.23
C PRO A 261 5.65 -0.50 -0.56
N SER A 262 5.32 -1.69 -0.03
CA SER A 262 5.42 -2.91 -0.85
C SER A 262 4.54 -2.85 -2.11
N ARG A 263 3.36 -2.24 -1.95
CA ARG A 263 2.35 -1.98 -2.97
C ARG A 263 1.60 -0.72 -2.56
N ALA A 264 1.45 0.21 -3.49
CA ALA A 264 0.66 1.43 -3.32
C ALA A 264 -0.02 1.76 -4.64
N TYR A 265 -1.24 2.28 -4.58
CA TYR A 265 -1.88 2.88 -5.74
C TYR A 265 -1.33 4.30 -5.91
N GLN A 266 -1.42 4.83 -7.13
CA GLN A 266 -0.96 6.20 -7.40
C GLN A 266 -1.62 7.20 -6.44
N ASN A 267 -2.93 7.11 -6.22
CA ASN A 267 -3.61 7.99 -5.28
C ASN A 267 -3.08 7.87 -3.83
N ASP A 268 -2.55 6.70 -3.43
CA ASP A 268 -1.92 6.56 -2.12
C ASP A 268 -0.60 7.32 -2.08
N ALA A 269 0.21 7.14 -3.13
CA ALA A 269 1.46 7.86 -3.27
C ALA A 269 1.22 9.36 -3.35
N LEU A 270 0.14 9.82 -4.01
CA LEU A 270 -0.11 11.24 -4.26
C LEU A 270 -0.77 11.98 -3.10
N HIS A 271 -1.77 11.36 -2.47
CA HIS A 271 -2.70 12.00 -1.54
C HIS A 271 -2.71 11.38 -0.15
N GLY A 272 -2.11 10.19 0.04
CA GLY A 272 -1.93 9.55 1.35
C GLY A 272 -3.18 9.08 2.07
N ALA A 273 -4.34 9.45 1.56
CA ALA A 273 -5.64 9.19 2.14
C ALA A 273 -6.50 8.24 1.30
N SER A 274 -6.00 7.78 0.15
CA SER A 274 -6.85 7.06 -0.80
C SER A 274 -7.16 5.61 -0.43
N THR A 275 -6.44 5.07 0.56
CA THR A 275 -6.65 3.72 1.07
C THR A 275 -6.69 3.68 2.60
N SER A 276 -6.74 2.46 3.14
CA SER A 276 -7.08 2.15 4.52
C SER A 276 -6.11 2.66 5.58
N SER A 277 -4.83 2.87 5.29
CA SER A 277 -3.80 3.11 6.31
C SER A 277 -4.02 4.40 7.11
N ALA A 278 -4.36 5.51 6.44
CA ALA A 278 -4.61 6.78 7.12
C ALA A 278 -5.88 6.74 8.00
N PHE A 279 -6.92 6.02 7.55
CA PHE A 279 -8.11 5.77 8.37
C PHE A 279 -7.80 4.85 9.56
N TYR A 280 -7.01 3.80 9.35
CA TYR A 280 -6.55 2.93 10.42
C TYR A 280 -5.76 3.73 11.46
N GLY A 281 -4.82 4.59 11.01
CA GLY A 281 -4.06 5.51 11.87
C GLY A 281 -4.96 6.44 12.67
N HIS A 282 -5.98 7.03 12.03
CA HIS A 282 -6.95 7.87 12.75
C HIS A 282 -7.69 7.07 13.82
N ILE A 283 -8.23 5.90 13.48
CA ILE A 283 -9.00 5.07 14.41
C ILE A 283 -8.14 4.58 15.57
N LYS A 284 -7.01 3.94 15.27
CA LYS A 284 -6.24 3.11 16.21
C LYS A 284 -5.09 3.87 16.87
N PHE A 285 -4.48 4.84 16.19
CA PHE A 285 -3.41 5.67 16.74
C PHE A 285 -3.89 7.06 17.20
N GLY A 286 -4.98 7.57 16.62
CA GLY A 286 -5.48 8.91 16.91
C GLY A 286 -4.77 10.01 16.13
N THR A 287 -4.21 9.69 14.96
CA THR A 287 -3.74 10.72 14.01
C THR A 287 -4.91 11.57 13.49
N PRO A 288 -4.67 12.72 12.84
CA PRO A 288 -5.72 13.50 12.20
C PRO A 288 -6.56 12.65 11.25
N CYS A 289 -7.87 12.92 11.20
CA CYS A 289 -8.75 12.28 10.21
C CYS A 289 -8.39 12.81 8.82
N PRO A 290 -8.22 11.95 7.80
CA PRO A 290 -7.96 12.40 6.45
C PRO A 290 -9.09 13.31 5.92
N PRO A 291 -8.77 14.41 5.21
CA PRO A 291 -9.73 15.46 4.84
C PRO A 291 -10.83 14.97 3.87
N ASP A 292 -10.56 13.96 3.05
CA ASP A 292 -11.39 13.63 1.87
C ASP A 292 -12.19 12.32 1.91
N ALA A 293 -12.59 11.78 3.06
CA ALA A 293 -13.38 10.54 3.09
C ALA A 293 -14.72 10.54 2.32
N GLY A 294 -15.16 11.68 1.75
CA GLY A 294 -16.36 11.79 0.92
C GLY A 294 -16.10 12.01 -0.58
N ASN A 295 -14.85 12.24 -0.98
CA ASN A 295 -14.48 12.59 -2.35
C ASN A 295 -13.19 11.88 -2.80
N ILE A 296 -12.82 10.80 -2.10
CA ILE A 296 -11.68 9.98 -2.47
C ILE A 296 -11.93 9.49 -3.88
N TYR A 297 -11.20 10.03 -4.84
CA TYR A 297 -11.20 9.65 -6.24
C TYR A 297 -10.54 8.28 -6.43
N VAL A 298 -10.92 7.25 -5.65
CA VAL A 298 -10.82 5.87 -6.13
C VAL A 298 -12.15 5.65 -6.82
N GLY A 299 -12.21 5.89 -8.13
CA GLY A 299 -13.43 5.62 -8.87
C GLY A 299 -13.72 4.13 -8.83
N ALA A 300 -14.39 3.62 -7.77
CA ALA A 300 -15.00 2.28 -7.63
C ALA A 300 -15.08 1.62 -6.26
N LEU A 301 -14.59 2.20 -5.18
CA LEU A 301 -14.61 1.45 -3.93
C LEU A 301 -15.57 2.14 -2.97
N ASN A 302 -16.72 1.50 -2.80
CA ASN A 302 -17.64 1.73 -1.69
C ASN A 302 -16.87 1.74 -0.35
N ASN A 303 -17.46 2.28 0.72
CA ASN A 303 -16.75 2.52 1.99
C ASN A 303 -16.28 1.25 2.72
N GLU A 304 -16.53 0.05 2.18
CA GLU A 304 -16.18 -1.27 2.71
C GLU A 304 -14.74 -1.35 3.25
N ILE A 305 -13.79 -0.75 2.53
CA ILE A 305 -12.37 -0.79 2.88
C ILE A 305 -12.04 -0.02 4.16
N PHE A 306 -12.92 0.88 4.58
CA PHE A 306 -12.79 1.67 5.80
C PHE A 306 -13.67 1.13 6.93
N ILE A 307 -14.88 0.67 6.62
CA ILE A 307 -15.86 0.14 7.60
C ILE A 307 -15.26 -1.01 8.39
N ARG A 308 -14.50 -1.90 7.74
CA ARG A 308 -13.86 -3.07 8.37
C ARG A 308 -12.91 -2.73 9.54
N HIS A 309 -12.34 -1.52 9.56
CA HIS A 309 -11.43 -1.09 10.64
C HIS A 309 -12.18 -0.60 11.87
N THR A 310 -13.51 -0.52 11.78
CA THR A 310 -14.35 0.02 12.83
C THR A 310 -14.93 -1.05 13.75
N VAL A 311 -14.89 -2.34 13.38
CA VAL A 311 -15.69 -3.39 14.04
C VAL A 311 -15.03 -4.09 15.23
N PHE A 312 -13.70 -4.05 15.36
CA PHE A 312 -13.00 -4.71 16.46
C PHE A 312 -12.27 -3.73 17.38
N ASP A 313 -12.27 -4.07 18.67
CA ASP A 313 -11.78 -3.22 19.77
C ASP A 313 -10.29 -3.42 20.11
N TYR A 314 -9.50 -4.01 19.20
CA TYR A 314 -8.04 -4.04 19.39
C TYR A 314 -7.50 -2.60 19.48
N VAL A 315 -6.69 -2.35 20.51
CA VAL A 315 -6.02 -1.08 20.79
C VAL A 315 -4.51 -1.32 20.76
N PRO A 316 -3.76 -0.69 19.83
CA PRO A 316 -2.30 -0.81 19.78
C PRO A 316 -1.62 -0.30 21.06
N PRO A 317 -0.40 -0.77 21.39
CA PRO A 317 0.35 -0.29 22.56
C PRO A 317 0.55 1.23 22.57
N ASP A 318 0.65 1.84 23.76
CA ASP A 318 0.75 3.31 23.87
C ASP A 318 1.98 3.89 23.17
N ALA A 319 3.14 3.24 23.31
CA ALA A 319 4.37 3.62 22.63
C ALA A 319 4.20 3.64 21.10
N VAL A 320 3.49 2.66 20.53
CA VAL A 320 3.18 2.58 19.09
C VAL A 320 2.28 3.73 18.66
N ARG A 321 1.23 4.04 19.44
CA ARG A 321 0.33 5.18 19.12
C ARG A 321 1.08 6.51 19.20
N THR A 322 1.94 6.67 20.20
CA THR A 322 2.78 7.86 20.36
C THR A 322 3.75 7.99 19.19
N LEU A 323 4.42 6.90 18.78
CA LEU A 323 5.30 6.89 17.60
C LEU A 323 4.60 7.31 16.30
N ALA A 324 3.32 6.98 16.12
CA ALA A 324 2.55 7.40 14.96
C ALA A 324 2.15 8.89 15.02
N ARG A 325 1.91 9.43 16.22
CA ARG A 325 1.49 10.84 16.42
C ARG A 325 2.66 11.80 16.58
N GLU A 326 3.82 11.29 16.96
CA GLU A 326 4.98 12.08 17.34
C GLU A 326 6.23 11.45 16.69
N LYS A 327 6.96 12.27 15.93
CA LYS A 327 8.28 11.94 15.40
C LYS A 327 9.29 12.89 16.03
N SER A 328 9.93 12.46 17.11
CA SER A 328 10.78 13.31 17.93
C SER A 328 12.17 13.55 17.34
N GLY A 329 12.57 12.78 16.32
CA GLY A 329 13.87 12.90 15.68
C GLY A 329 13.96 12.14 14.38
N THR A 330 15.18 12.13 13.83
CA THR A 330 15.50 11.41 12.60
C THR A 330 15.58 9.91 12.84
N SER A 331 15.13 9.13 11.87
CA SER A 331 15.21 7.66 11.88
C SER A 331 15.56 7.14 10.49
N GLU A 332 16.34 6.06 10.46
CA GLU A 332 16.58 5.31 9.23
C GLU A 332 16.07 3.89 9.43
N ILE A 333 15.36 3.39 8.43
CA ILE A 333 14.69 2.09 8.45
C ILE A 333 15.13 1.32 7.23
N HIS A 334 15.57 0.09 7.43
CA HIS A 334 15.97 -0.83 6.38
C HIS A 334 15.16 -2.10 6.45
N ASP A 335 14.64 -2.54 5.30
CA ASP A 335 13.89 -3.79 5.19
C ASP A 335 14.36 -4.64 4.02
N ARG A 336 14.23 -5.96 4.16
CA ARG A 336 14.50 -6.93 3.09
C ARG A 336 13.49 -8.07 3.07
N SER A 337 13.18 -8.53 1.86
CA SER A 337 12.51 -9.80 1.61
C SER A 337 13.43 -10.71 0.81
N ILE A 338 13.78 -11.89 1.35
CA ILE A 338 14.78 -12.79 0.72
C ILE A 338 14.23 -13.40 -0.57
N SER A 339 13.01 -13.92 -0.56
CA SER A 339 12.43 -14.66 -1.69
C SER A 339 12.20 -13.79 -2.93
N LEU A 340 12.12 -12.47 -2.73
CA LEU A 340 11.91 -11.48 -3.79
C LEU A 340 13.14 -10.63 -4.08
N GLY A 341 14.23 -10.82 -3.34
CA GLY A 341 15.42 -9.95 -3.43
C GLY A 341 15.10 -8.46 -3.23
N SER A 342 13.97 -8.11 -2.59
CA SER A 342 13.52 -6.73 -2.46
C SER A 342 14.12 -6.09 -1.23
N ARG A 343 14.71 -4.91 -1.41
CA ARG A 343 15.31 -4.09 -0.37
C ARG A 343 14.67 -2.72 -0.34
N ARG A 344 14.49 -2.16 0.86
CA ARG A 344 14.01 -0.79 1.05
C ARG A 344 14.87 -0.05 2.05
N THR A 345 14.93 1.25 1.84
CA THR A 345 15.52 2.19 2.78
C THR A 345 14.58 3.37 2.93
N HIS A 346 14.38 3.82 4.16
CA HIS A 346 13.52 4.92 4.48
C HIS A 346 14.23 5.82 5.48
N PHE A 347 14.44 7.07 5.09
CA PHE A 347 14.93 8.14 5.94
C PHE A 347 13.77 9.03 6.35
N LEU A 348 13.54 9.16 7.64
CA LEU A 348 12.40 9.86 8.23
C LEU A 348 12.91 10.97 9.15
N THR A 349 12.35 12.16 9.02
CA THR A 349 12.52 13.28 9.94
C THR A 349 11.17 13.63 10.57
N PRO A 350 11.12 14.54 11.56
CA PRO A 350 9.86 15.05 12.08
C PRO A 350 8.98 15.72 11.01
N ASP A 351 9.59 16.29 9.98
CA ASP A 351 8.91 17.17 9.02
C ASP A 351 8.73 16.56 7.62
N TRP A 352 9.51 15.52 7.28
CA TRP A 352 9.42 14.86 5.98
C TRP A 352 10.09 13.47 6.00
N SER A 353 9.96 12.75 4.90
CA SER A 353 10.57 11.45 4.67
C SER A 353 11.01 11.28 3.23
N LEU A 354 12.08 10.51 3.01
CA LEU A 354 12.48 10.03 1.69
C LEU A 354 12.69 8.53 1.77
N ALA A 355 12.09 7.79 0.83
CA ALA A 355 12.29 6.35 0.77
C ALA A 355 12.51 5.86 -0.64
N SER A 356 13.29 4.78 -0.76
CA SER A 356 13.61 4.09 -2.00
C SER A 356 13.32 2.60 -1.87
N GLN A 357 12.91 1.99 -2.98
CA GLN A 357 12.58 0.57 -3.05
C GLN A 357 13.26 -0.09 -4.23
N CYS A 358 14.05 -1.13 -3.98
CA CYS A 358 14.49 -2.04 -5.04
C CYS A 358 13.30 -2.88 -5.52
N LEU A 359 12.98 -2.76 -6.81
CA LEU A 359 11.95 -3.49 -7.54
C LEU A 359 12.62 -4.35 -8.62
N GLN A 360 12.78 -5.64 -8.35
CA GLN A 360 13.39 -6.57 -9.31
C GLN A 360 12.41 -6.97 -10.42
N THR A 361 11.20 -7.36 -10.05
CA THR A 361 10.05 -7.61 -10.92
C THR A 361 8.81 -7.42 -10.06
N VAL A 362 7.69 -6.91 -10.59
CA VAL A 362 6.45 -6.84 -9.81
C VAL A 362 5.35 -7.57 -10.56
N GLY A 363 4.97 -8.72 -10.03
CA GLY A 363 3.68 -9.34 -10.34
C GLY A 363 2.60 -8.78 -9.41
N GLY A 364 1.47 -8.37 -9.98
CA GLY A 364 0.26 -8.03 -9.23
C GLY A 364 -0.28 -6.61 -9.48
N HIS A 365 -1.56 -6.41 -9.20
CA HIS A 365 -2.25 -5.12 -9.38
C HIS A 365 -1.61 -4.02 -8.52
N SER A 366 -0.94 -3.03 -9.13
CA SER A 366 -0.44 -1.75 -8.54
C SER A 366 1.02 -1.72 -8.08
N PRO A 367 1.96 -1.33 -8.96
CA PRO A 367 3.36 -1.16 -8.59
C PRO A 367 3.57 0.07 -7.69
N PRO A 368 4.44 -0.03 -6.68
CA PRO A 368 4.76 1.08 -5.79
C PRO A 368 5.64 2.14 -6.48
N SER A 369 5.80 3.29 -5.83
CA SER A 369 6.79 4.29 -6.23
C SER A 369 8.22 3.73 -6.08
N TYR A 370 9.09 4.03 -7.05
CA TYR A 370 10.52 3.74 -6.96
C TYR A 370 11.20 4.53 -5.84
N ILE A 371 10.84 5.82 -5.76
CA ILE A 371 11.26 6.75 -4.71
C ILE A 371 10.02 7.55 -4.29
N LEU A 372 9.87 7.81 -2.99
CA LEU A 372 8.79 8.61 -2.45
C LEU A 372 9.33 9.61 -1.42
N LEU A 373 9.18 10.91 -1.70
CA LEU A 373 9.31 11.99 -0.71
C LEU A 373 7.92 12.30 -0.15
N VAL A 374 7.74 12.40 1.17
CA VAL A 374 6.48 12.84 1.80
C VAL A 374 6.75 13.90 2.87
N ARG A 375 5.95 14.97 2.90
CA ARG A 375 5.98 16.03 3.91
C ARG A 375 4.97 15.79 5.03
N ASN A 376 5.34 16.13 6.25
CA ASN A 376 4.46 16.15 7.43
C ASN A 376 3.63 17.44 7.49
N LYS A 377 3.05 17.85 6.36
CA LYS A 377 2.16 19.01 6.30
C LYS A 377 0.82 18.60 5.75
N ALA A 378 -0.24 19.21 6.29
CA ALA A 378 -1.58 19.04 5.77
C ALA A 378 -1.71 19.85 4.47
N GLU A 379 -1.30 19.24 3.36
CA GLU A 379 -1.37 19.79 2.01
C GLU A 379 -2.09 18.78 1.11
N GLU A 380 -2.84 19.24 0.12
CA GLU A 380 -3.56 18.38 -0.85
C GLU A 380 -2.60 17.44 -1.61
N ARG A 381 -1.39 17.95 -1.87
CA ARG A 381 -0.27 17.23 -2.46
C ARG A 381 0.90 17.34 -1.48
N ALA A 382 1.11 16.31 -0.66
CA ALA A 382 2.18 16.29 0.35
C ALA A 382 3.45 15.55 -0.10
N SER A 383 3.43 14.89 -1.26
CA SER A 383 4.51 14.00 -1.70
C SER A 383 5.06 14.30 -3.09
N VAL A 384 6.29 13.84 -3.34
CA VAL A 384 6.93 13.80 -4.67
C VAL A 384 7.36 12.36 -4.94
N PRO A 385 6.58 11.60 -5.75
CA PRO A 385 6.95 10.24 -6.11
C PRO A 385 7.67 10.18 -7.47
N LEU A 386 8.63 9.26 -7.57
CA LEU A 386 9.13 8.72 -8.84
C LEU A 386 8.39 7.40 -9.07
N ILE A 387 7.50 7.36 -10.07
CA ILE A 387 6.59 6.22 -10.31
C ILE A 387 6.82 5.60 -11.69
N PRO A 388 6.46 4.32 -11.88
CA PRO A 388 6.34 3.72 -13.20
C PRO A 388 5.27 4.38 -14.08
N ASP A 389 5.31 4.11 -15.38
CA ASP A 389 4.24 4.50 -16.29
C ASP A 389 2.98 3.63 -16.09
N GLU A 390 1.81 4.26 -16.17
CA GLU A 390 0.50 3.63 -15.92
C GLU A 390 -0.08 2.88 -17.11
N SER A 391 0.43 3.07 -18.34
CA SER A 391 -0.05 2.33 -19.52
C SER A 391 0.24 0.82 -19.40
N PHE A 392 1.20 0.46 -18.56
CA PHE A 392 1.48 -0.91 -18.15
C PHE A 392 0.46 -1.32 -17.09
N LEU A 393 -0.70 -1.81 -17.56
CA LEU A 393 -1.77 -2.42 -16.78
C LEU A 393 -1.24 -3.42 -15.73
N HIS A 394 -0.85 -2.93 -14.55
CA HIS A 394 -0.39 -3.68 -13.38
C HIS A 394 1.07 -4.10 -13.30
N MET A 395 1.99 -3.56 -14.11
CA MET A 395 3.43 -3.83 -13.96
C MET A 395 4.22 -2.53 -14.07
N PRO A 396 5.30 -2.34 -13.29
CA PRO A 396 6.23 -1.28 -13.58
C PRO A 396 6.92 -1.64 -14.89
N CYS A 397 7.01 -0.68 -15.80
CA CYS A 397 7.69 -0.93 -17.07
C CYS A 397 9.21 -1.12 -16.90
N ALA A 398 9.78 -0.87 -15.72
CA ALA A 398 11.20 -1.04 -15.46
C ALA A 398 11.47 -1.62 -14.07
N THR A 399 12.53 -2.41 -14.00
CA THR A 399 13.16 -2.78 -12.74
C THR A 399 13.87 -1.56 -12.15
N PHE A 400 13.97 -1.48 -10.83
CA PHE A 400 14.72 -0.43 -10.15
C PHE A 400 15.62 -1.05 -9.09
N THR A 401 16.92 -0.81 -9.21
CA THR A 401 17.90 -1.17 -8.18
C THR A 401 18.47 0.11 -7.61
N SER A 402 18.64 0.18 -6.29
CA SER A 402 19.00 1.44 -5.64
C SER A 402 19.79 1.26 -4.37
N ARG A 403 20.48 2.34 -4.00
CA ARG A 403 21.08 2.57 -2.70
C ARG A 403 20.64 3.94 -2.21
N GLN A 404 20.34 4.02 -0.92
CA GLN A 404 20.02 5.27 -0.25
C GLN A 404 20.92 5.45 0.97
N GLU A 405 21.36 6.68 1.17
CA GLU A 405 22.09 7.15 2.35
C GLU A 405 21.41 8.41 2.84
N GLY A 406 20.64 8.30 3.93
CA GLY A 406 19.85 9.39 4.45
C GLY A 406 18.95 10.02 3.37
N ALA A 407 19.22 11.31 3.07
CA ALA A 407 18.47 12.11 2.12
C ALA A 407 18.88 11.95 0.64
N ARG A 408 19.82 11.05 0.33
CA ARG A 408 20.34 10.83 -1.04
C ARG A 408 20.06 9.41 -1.52
N VAL A 409 19.55 9.28 -2.74
CA VAL A 409 19.28 8.00 -3.41
C VAL A 409 20.01 7.97 -4.75
N ILE A 410 20.76 6.91 -5.03
CA ILE A 410 21.16 6.56 -6.40
C ILE A 410 20.44 5.29 -6.81
N GLY A 411 19.92 5.25 -8.03
CA GLY A 411 19.36 4.01 -8.57
C GLY A 411 19.44 3.91 -10.09
N ARG A 412 19.27 2.68 -10.57
CA ARG A 412 19.25 2.31 -11.97
C ARG A 412 17.87 1.77 -12.31
N LEU A 413 17.19 2.45 -13.22
CA LEU A 413 16.00 1.96 -13.92
C LEU A 413 16.47 1.14 -15.13
N HIS A 414 16.01 -0.10 -15.23
CA HIS A 414 16.37 -1.00 -16.31
C HIS A 414 15.12 -1.73 -16.82
N TYR A 415 14.85 -1.62 -18.12
CA TYR A 415 13.76 -2.33 -18.78
C TYR A 415 14.33 -3.46 -19.65
N GLU A 416 14.02 -4.70 -19.28
CA GLU A 416 14.29 -5.87 -20.09
C GLU A 416 13.07 -6.14 -20.98
N ARG A 417 13.26 -6.09 -22.30
CA ARG A 417 12.20 -6.22 -23.30
C ARG A 417 12.15 -7.65 -23.85
N SER A 418 10.94 -8.23 -23.93
CA SER A 418 10.68 -9.45 -24.69
C SER A 418 10.32 -9.18 -26.16
N ASP A 419 10.39 -10.21 -27.03
CA ASP A 419 9.99 -10.10 -28.44
C ASP A 419 8.50 -9.73 -28.61
N GLU A 420 7.63 -10.28 -27.74
CA GLU A 420 6.19 -9.97 -27.75
C GLU A 420 5.92 -8.50 -27.40
N GLU A 421 6.67 -7.94 -26.45
CA GLU A 421 6.55 -6.53 -26.09
C GLU A 421 7.02 -5.62 -27.22
N GLU A 422 8.07 -5.99 -27.98
CA GLU A 422 8.51 -5.21 -29.15
C GLU A 422 7.39 -4.99 -30.15
N GLU A 423 6.67 -6.07 -30.49
CA GLU A 423 5.57 -5.99 -31.44
C GLU A 423 4.46 -5.08 -30.91
N ARG A 424 4.17 -5.15 -29.60
CA ARG A 424 3.18 -4.27 -28.98
C ARG A 424 3.59 -2.79 -29.10
N PHE A 425 4.84 -2.47 -28.78
CA PHE A 425 5.38 -1.12 -28.88
C PHE A 425 5.41 -0.59 -30.33
N LEU A 426 5.76 -1.44 -31.30
CA LEU A 426 5.79 -1.07 -32.72
C LEU A 426 4.38 -0.87 -33.31
N ASN A 427 3.38 -1.62 -32.79
CA ASN A 427 2.00 -1.55 -33.26
C ASN A 427 1.20 -0.41 -32.62
N ASP A 428 1.60 0.06 -31.44
CA ASP A 428 0.94 1.14 -30.71
C ASP A 428 1.95 2.24 -30.30
N PRO A 429 2.04 3.35 -31.07
CA PRO A 429 2.95 4.45 -30.77
C PRO A 429 2.57 5.22 -29.50
N THR A 430 1.43 4.93 -28.88
CA THR A 430 1.01 5.50 -27.59
C THR A 430 1.52 4.69 -26.39
N PHE A 431 2.16 3.55 -26.63
CA PHE A 431 2.72 2.69 -25.60
C PHE A 431 4.18 3.09 -25.30
N TYR A 432 4.49 3.39 -24.04
CA TYR A 432 5.80 3.90 -23.59
C TYR A 432 6.23 3.25 -22.28
N CYS A 433 7.50 2.84 -22.17
CA CYS A 433 8.11 2.71 -20.85
C CYS A 433 8.72 4.06 -20.46
N GLU A 434 7.99 4.84 -19.67
CA GLU A 434 8.36 6.21 -19.29
C GLU A 434 8.10 6.48 -17.79
N PRO A 435 8.97 6.00 -16.87
CA PRO A 435 8.95 6.42 -15.48
C PRO A 435 8.94 7.95 -15.35
N ARG A 436 8.25 8.45 -14.32
CA ARG A 436 8.03 9.89 -14.13
C ARG A 436 8.18 10.33 -12.69
N VAL A 437 8.82 11.48 -12.50
CA VAL A 437 8.74 12.23 -11.24
C VAL A 437 7.56 13.17 -11.31
N LEU A 438 6.71 13.14 -10.28
CA LEU A 438 5.58 14.04 -10.13
C LEU A 438 5.90 15.05 -9.00
N PHE A 439 6.42 16.22 -9.37
CA PHE A 439 6.93 17.20 -8.39
C PHE A 439 5.83 17.97 -7.64
N GLY A 440 4.59 17.91 -8.10
CA GLY A 440 3.46 18.66 -7.54
C GLY A 440 2.86 19.68 -8.51
N LEU A 441 1.74 20.25 -8.07
CA LEU A 441 0.98 21.24 -8.81
C LEU A 441 1.74 22.56 -8.90
N ARG A 442 1.56 23.28 -10.01
CA ARG A 442 2.22 24.56 -10.29
C ARG A 442 2.17 25.57 -9.13
N ASN A 443 1.06 25.63 -8.39
CA ASN A 443 0.88 26.55 -7.25
C ASN A 443 1.65 26.13 -5.98
N THR A 444 2.11 24.88 -5.89
CA THR A 444 2.91 24.35 -4.77
C THR A 444 4.42 24.50 -5.00
N ILE A 445 4.83 24.78 -6.24
CA ILE A 445 6.22 24.92 -6.66
C ILE A 445 6.62 26.39 -6.64
N ARG A 446 7.68 26.71 -5.90
CA ARG A 446 8.15 28.10 -5.75
C ARG A 446 9.15 28.50 -6.82
N GLU A 447 10.08 27.61 -7.14
CA GLU A 447 11.16 27.86 -8.09
C GLU A 447 11.62 26.53 -8.70
N VAL A 448 12.06 26.56 -9.95
CA VAL A 448 12.61 25.41 -10.66
C VAL A 448 13.88 25.84 -11.39
N ARG A 449 14.94 25.07 -11.23
CA ARG A 449 16.21 25.28 -11.92
C ARG A 449 16.63 24.05 -12.70
N ILE A 450 17.30 24.29 -13.81
CA ILE A 450 17.94 23.28 -14.63
C ILE A 450 19.43 23.57 -14.66
N GLY A 451 20.24 22.67 -14.12
CA GLY A 451 21.57 23.05 -13.64
C GLY A 451 21.44 24.18 -12.61
N ASN A 452 22.19 25.26 -12.80
CA ASN A 452 22.11 26.45 -11.96
C ASN A 452 21.24 27.58 -12.57
N VAL A 453 20.53 27.34 -13.68
CA VAL A 453 19.77 28.36 -14.41
C VAL A 453 18.27 28.24 -14.12
N ASP A 454 17.57 29.37 -13.99
CA ASP A 454 16.10 29.41 -13.92
C ASP A 454 15.49 28.75 -15.16
N TRP A 455 14.56 27.81 -14.95
CA TRP A 455 13.93 27.07 -16.04
C TRP A 455 13.06 27.95 -16.95
N GLY A 456 12.42 29.00 -16.42
CA GLY A 456 11.50 29.84 -17.18
C GLY A 456 10.16 29.19 -17.56
N GLY A 457 9.91 27.95 -17.11
CA GLY A 457 8.59 27.31 -17.15
C GLY A 457 8.13 26.75 -18.51
N ARG A 458 9.03 26.60 -19.49
CA ARG A 458 8.72 26.05 -20.82
C ARG A 458 9.20 24.61 -20.96
N ASP A 459 8.44 23.78 -21.66
CA ASP A 459 8.86 22.42 -22.03
C ASP A 459 10.29 22.37 -22.54
N ILE A 460 11.08 21.46 -21.97
CA ILE A 460 12.50 21.34 -22.30
C ILE A 460 12.95 19.88 -22.26
N GLN A 461 13.79 19.52 -23.22
CA GLN A 461 14.55 18.28 -23.21
C GLN A 461 15.88 18.51 -22.50
N LEU A 462 16.18 17.69 -21.50
CA LEU A 462 17.41 17.80 -20.75
C LEU A 462 18.59 17.23 -21.55
N GLN A 463 19.73 17.89 -21.40
CA GLN A 463 21.01 17.31 -21.78
C GLN A 463 21.40 16.20 -20.79
N PRO A 464 22.27 15.25 -21.17
CA PRO A 464 22.76 14.24 -20.24
C PRO A 464 23.35 14.89 -18.98
N VAL A 465 23.12 14.27 -17.81
CA VAL A 465 23.57 14.75 -16.48
C VAL A 465 23.09 16.15 -16.09
N GLN A 466 22.18 16.76 -16.85
CA GLN A 466 21.62 18.06 -16.49
C GLN A 466 20.64 17.91 -15.33
N SER A 467 20.99 18.48 -14.18
CA SER A 467 20.18 18.40 -12.96
C SER A 467 18.88 19.21 -13.06
N VAL A 468 17.85 18.76 -12.36
CA VAL A 468 16.61 19.51 -12.11
C VAL A 468 16.50 19.71 -10.61
N ALA A 469 16.44 20.96 -10.17
CA ALA A 469 16.13 21.32 -8.79
C ALA A 469 14.73 21.93 -8.73
N VAL A 470 13.96 21.55 -7.72
CA VAL A 470 12.61 22.08 -7.47
C VAL A 470 12.51 22.53 -6.02
N SER A 471 12.09 23.77 -5.80
CA SER A 471 11.69 24.25 -4.48
C SER A 471 10.22 23.88 -4.27
N TYR A 472 10.02 22.84 -3.46
CA TYR A 472 8.73 22.26 -3.18
C TYR A 472 8.32 22.59 -1.75
N GLY A 473 7.51 23.63 -1.59
CA GLY A 473 7.20 24.20 -0.28
C GLY A 473 8.46 24.68 0.45
N ASP A 474 8.77 24.04 1.56
CA ASP A 474 9.91 24.29 2.43
C ASP A 474 11.02 23.25 2.28
N LEU A 475 11.03 22.49 1.18
CA LEU A 475 12.10 21.57 0.84
C LEU A 475 12.68 21.89 -0.53
N TYR A 476 13.92 21.50 -0.71
CA TYR A 476 14.58 21.46 -2.00
C TYR A 476 14.70 19.99 -2.43
N TYR A 477 14.16 19.68 -3.61
CA TYR A 477 14.20 18.35 -4.19
C TYR A 477 14.99 18.39 -5.50
N GLY A 478 16.04 17.58 -5.58
CA GLY A 478 16.96 17.51 -6.68
C GLY A 478 16.90 16.17 -7.38
N ILE A 479 17.01 16.18 -8.72
CA ILE A 479 17.23 14.97 -9.51
C ILE A 479 18.26 15.18 -10.60
N VAL A 480 19.18 14.22 -10.74
CA VAL A 480 20.17 14.15 -11.82
C VAL A 480 19.92 12.87 -12.60
N PRO A 481 19.31 12.94 -13.80
CA PRO A 481 19.13 11.77 -14.66
C PRO A 481 20.30 11.60 -15.64
N LEU A 482 20.66 10.35 -15.92
CA LEU A 482 21.59 9.96 -16.97
C LEU A 482 21.03 8.74 -17.70
N LEU A 483 20.55 8.94 -18.93
CA LEU A 483 20.08 7.84 -19.78
C LEU A 483 21.22 7.30 -20.62
N LEU A 484 21.30 5.97 -20.70
CA LEU A 484 22.43 5.23 -21.25
C LEU A 484 21.94 4.18 -22.26
N THR A 485 22.68 4.02 -23.35
CA THR A 485 22.49 2.90 -24.28
C THR A 485 22.99 1.61 -23.64
N GLU A 486 22.74 0.47 -24.31
CA GLU A 486 23.26 -0.84 -23.91
C GLU A 486 24.80 -0.86 -23.81
N ASP A 487 25.48 -0.04 -24.62
CA ASP A 487 26.95 0.13 -24.58
C ASP A 487 27.43 1.08 -23.46
N GLY A 488 26.50 1.71 -22.73
CA GLY A 488 26.80 2.68 -21.67
C GLY A 488 27.04 4.12 -22.17
N ASP A 489 26.66 4.44 -23.40
CA ASP A 489 26.79 5.81 -23.94
C ASP A 489 25.61 6.70 -23.56
N ALA A 490 25.90 7.94 -23.20
CA ALA A 490 24.87 8.92 -22.82
C ALA A 490 23.94 9.30 -23.98
N ARG A 491 22.63 9.22 -23.75
CA ARG A 491 21.59 9.55 -24.75
C ARG A 491 20.86 10.85 -24.41
N GLN A 492 20.70 11.71 -25.41
CA GLN A 492 19.97 12.99 -25.29
C GLN A 492 18.51 12.85 -25.74
N GLY A 493 17.63 13.74 -25.24
CA GLY A 493 16.25 13.87 -25.73
C GLY A 493 15.23 12.94 -25.08
N HIS A 494 15.68 12.05 -24.19
CA HIS A 494 14.82 11.08 -23.50
C HIS A 494 14.43 11.49 -22.07
N ALA A 495 15.01 12.58 -21.55
CA ALA A 495 14.57 13.23 -20.33
C ALA A 495 13.87 14.55 -20.67
N ARG A 496 12.61 14.71 -20.26
CA ARG A 496 11.81 15.91 -20.57
C ARG A 496 11.14 16.47 -19.32
N LEU A 497 11.34 17.76 -19.07
CA LEU A 497 10.65 18.50 -18.00
C LEU A 497 9.53 19.34 -18.62
N ALA A 498 8.30 19.16 -18.14
CA ALA A 498 7.14 19.87 -18.64
C ALA A 498 6.03 19.96 -17.57
N TYR A 499 5.17 20.97 -17.69
CA TYR A 499 3.88 20.97 -17.01
C TYR A 499 2.87 20.22 -17.86
N GLY A 500 2.08 19.34 -17.25
CA GLY A 500 0.92 18.77 -17.94
C GLY A 500 -0.26 19.72 -17.99
N GLU A 501 -1.32 19.29 -18.67
CA GLU A 501 -2.57 20.04 -18.79
C GLU A 501 -3.26 20.24 -17.43
N ASP A 502 -3.05 19.31 -16.50
CA ASP A 502 -3.50 19.36 -15.10
C ASP A 502 -2.61 20.22 -14.19
N THR A 503 -1.64 20.94 -14.76
CA THR A 503 -0.69 21.82 -14.06
C THR A 503 0.32 21.11 -13.15
N GLU A 504 0.38 19.78 -13.15
CA GLU A 504 1.40 19.01 -12.43
C GLU A 504 2.74 19.10 -13.19
N LEU A 505 3.82 19.45 -12.50
CA LEU A 505 5.18 19.43 -13.05
C LEU A 505 5.71 18.00 -13.10
N ARG A 506 6.18 17.57 -14.27
CA ARG A 506 6.65 16.22 -14.52
C ARG A 506 8.04 16.20 -15.12
N LEU A 507 8.91 15.34 -14.59
CA LEU A 507 10.10 14.87 -15.32
C LEU A 507 9.80 13.49 -15.89
N HIS A 508 9.75 13.40 -17.21
CA HIS A 508 9.57 12.18 -17.97
C HIS A 508 10.93 11.55 -18.27
N LEU A 509 11.10 10.26 -18.00
CA LEU A 509 12.32 9.49 -18.25
C LEU A 509 11.99 8.34 -19.21
N ARG A 510 12.10 8.58 -20.52
CA ARG A 510 11.68 7.59 -21.54
C ARG A 510 12.76 6.55 -21.78
N LEU A 511 12.50 5.32 -21.33
CA LEU A 511 13.40 4.18 -21.54
C LEU A 511 13.14 3.50 -22.88
N TYR A 512 11.88 3.42 -23.31
CA TYR A 512 11.51 2.75 -24.56
C TYR A 512 10.13 3.20 -25.08
N GLY A 513 9.89 3.04 -26.39
CA GLY A 513 8.61 3.32 -27.03
C GLY A 513 8.48 4.69 -27.70
N GLY A 514 7.32 4.89 -28.34
CA GLY A 514 6.92 6.13 -28.99
C GLY A 514 6.93 6.17 -30.50
N GLU A 515 6.43 7.29 -31.05
CA GLU A 515 6.27 7.49 -32.49
C GLU A 515 7.58 7.34 -33.30
N SER A 516 8.73 7.58 -32.67
CA SER A 516 10.04 7.45 -33.31
C SER A 516 10.66 6.06 -33.23
N LEU A 517 10.00 5.11 -32.57
CA LEU A 517 10.55 3.76 -32.35
C LEU A 517 10.69 3.01 -33.67
N GLN A 518 11.86 2.40 -33.88
CA GLN A 518 12.14 1.53 -35.00
C GLN A 518 12.46 0.10 -34.53
N ARG A 519 12.21 -0.87 -35.41
CA ARG A 519 12.58 -2.26 -35.15
C ARG A 519 14.10 -2.35 -34.98
N GLY A 520 14.54 -3.00 -33.91
CA GLY A 520 15.95 -3.07 -33.53
C GLY A 520 16.44 -1.92 -32.65
N ASP A 521 15.58 -0.96 -32.27
CA ASP A 521 15.91 -0.06 -31.16
C ASP A 521 15.92 -0.84 -29.84
N HIS A 522 16.89 -0.51 -28.98
CA HIS A 522 17.08 -1.13 -27.67
C HIS A 522 16.57 -0.20 -26.55
N PRO A 523 15.98 -0.74 -25.47
CA PRO A 523 15.70 0.03 -24.26
C PRO A 523 16.94 0.76 -23.72
N LEU A 524 16.72 1.95 -23.16
CA LEU A 524 17.74 2.67 -22.42
C LEU A 524 17.73 2.27 -20.94
N ASP A 525 18.91 2.27 -20.35
CA ASP A 525 19.06 2.36 -18.91
C ASP A 525 18.92 3.82 -18.46
N CYS A 526 18.50 4.04 -17.22
CA CYS A 526 18.53 5.36 -16.62
C CYS A 526 19.11 5.30 -15.20
N LEU A 527 20.27 5.93 -15.01
CA LEU A 527 20.76 6.24 -13.66
C LEU A 527 20.08 7.51 -13.18
N VAL A 528 19.61 7.49 -11.94
CA VAL A 528 19.04 8.66 -11.27
C VAL A 528 19.71 8.85 -9.92
N LEU A 529 20.17 10.08 -9.66
CA LEU A 529 20.48 10.56 -8.32
C LEU A 529 19.35 11.47 -7.86
N VAL A 530 18.84 11.24 -6.65
CA VAL A 530 17.91 12.11 -5.95
C VAL A 530 18.57 12.64 -4.69
N ASP A 531 18.42 13.92 -4.40
CA ASP A 531 18.86 14.56 -3.15
C ASP A 531 17.75 15.46 -2.61
N VAL A 532 17.57 15.44 -1.29
CA VAL A 532 16.57 16.25 -0.59
C VAL A 532 17.26 17.07 0.49
N GLN A 533 16.99 18.37 0.52
CA GLN A 533 17.57 19.26 1.52
C GLN A 533 16.52 20.22 2.08
N GLU A 534 16.67 20.54 3.35
CA GLU A 534 15.96 21.65 3.98
C GLU A 534 16.68 22.98 3.65
N PRO A 535 15.94 24.09 3.48
CA PRO A 535 16.52 25.42 3.40
C PRO A 535 17.27 25.78 4.68
N GLU A 536 18.56 26.11 4.55
CA GLU A 536 19.39 26.63 5.65
C GLU A 536 19.66 28.13 5.44
N PRO A 537 19.91 28.93 6.50
CA PRO A 537 20.15 30.37 6.38
C PRO A 537 21.26 30.76 5.40
N ASP A 538 22.26 29.90 5.22
CA ASP A 538 23.41 30.05 4.33
C ASP A 538 23.29 29.25 3.02
N ARG A 539 22.26 28.41 2.87
CA ARG A 539 21.99 27.65 1.63
C ARG A 539 20.69 28.11 0.98
N SER A 540 20.86 28.96 -0.03
CA SER A 540 19.79 29.30 -0.96
C SER A 540 19.43 28.11 -1.87
N PHE A 541 18.25 28.18 -2.48
CA PHE A 541 17.87 27.25 -3.54
C PHE A 541 18.85 27.26 -4.73
N ALA A 542 19.43 28.43 -5.05
CA ALA A 542 20.42 28.55 -6.12
C ALA A 542 21.71 27.79 -5.81
N THR A 543 22.20 27.86 -4.57
CA THR A 543 23.39 27.12 -4.12
C THR A 543 23.14 25.62 -4.06
N PHE A 544 21.91 25.19 -3.70
CA PHE A 544 21.51 23.79 -3.81
C PHE A 544 21.54 23.30 -5.27
N ALA A 545 20.94 24.06 -6.19
CA ALA A 545 20.92 23.73 -7.61
C ALA A 545 22.33 23.70 -8.24
N GLU A 546 23.22 24.60 -7.80
CA GLU A 546 24.63 24.59 -8.19
C GLU A 546 25.36 23.33 -7.69
N SER A 547 25.22 22.98 -6.40
CA SER A 547 25.80 21.75 -5.85
C SER A 547 25.29 20.50 -6.59
N LEU A 548 24.00 20.45 -6.92
CA LEU A 548 23.44 19.35 -7.71
C LEU A 548 24.13 19.18 -9.06
N SER A 549 24.51 20.28 -9.71
CA SER A 549 25.15 20.26 -11.03
C SER A 549 26.59 19.73 -11.02
N HIS A 550 27.20 19.55 -9.84
CA HIS A 550 28.54 19.00 -9.68
C HIS A 550 28.57 17.47 -9.53
N TRP A 551 27.41 16.83 -9.43
CA TRP A 551 27.34 15.37 -9.40
C TRP A 551 27.61 14.76 -10.77
N SER A 552 28.49 13.76 -10.82
CA SER A 552 28.69 12.89 -11.97
C SER A 552 28.12 11.50 -11.69
N LEU A 553 27.51 10.88 -12.69
CA LEU A 553 26.98 9.52 -12.62
C LEU A 553 27.73 8.60 -13.58
N SER A 554 27.96 7.36 -13.17
CA SER A 554 28.63 6.33 -13.98
C SER A 554 28.09 4.94 -13.69
N GLN A 555 28.19 4.03 -14.66
CA GLN A 555 27.92 2.61 -14.50
C GLN A 555 29.06 1.76 -15.08
N ASP A 556 29.24 0.58 -14.50
CA ASP A 556 30.10 -0.48 -15.00
C ASP A 556 29.26 -1.75 -15.21
N LEU A 557 29.09 -2.10 -16.49
CA LEU A 557 28.30 -3.24 -16.95
C LEU A 557 29.07 -4.58 -16.88
N SER A 558 30.37 -4.56 -16.52
CA SER A 558 31.20 -5.77 -16.49
C SER A 558 30.93 -6.67 -15.27
N GLY A 559 30.26 -6.15 -14.24
CA GLY A 559 29.90 -6.86 -13.03
C GLY A 559 28.47 -7.43 -13.03
N ASP A 560 28.26 -8.48 -12.23
CA ASP A 560 26.93 -8.98 -11.85
C ASP A 560 26.85 -9.01 -10.31
N PRO A 561 26.05 -8.13 -9.67
CA PRO A 561 25.18 -7.14 -10.30
C PRO A 561 25.94 -5.99 -10.94
N VAL A 562 25.28 -5.29 -11.89
CA VAL A 562 25.76 -4.04 -12.50
C VAL A 562 26.13 -3.04 -11.41
N GLN A 563 27.30 -2.42 -11.55
CA GLN A 563 27.78 -1.42 -10.59
C GLN A 563 27.47 -0.02 -11.09
N PHE A 564 27.09 0.89 -10.19
CA PHE A 564 26.86 2.30 -10.54
C PHE A 564 27.18 3.22 -9.37
N ARG A 565 27.61 4.44 -9.69
CA ARG A 565 28.14 5.40 -8.69
C ARG A 565 27.78 6.84 -9.04
N ALA A 566 27.52 7.63 -8.00
CA ALA A 566 27.49 9.08 -8.06
C ALA A 566 28.68 9.65 -7.28
N GLU A 567 29.39 10.60 -7.89
CA GLU A 567 30.54 11.29 -7.30
C GLU A 567 30.31 12.80 -7.27
N HIS A 568 30.77 13.46 -6.22
CA HIS A 568 30.73 14.91 -6.06
C HIS A 568 32.09 15.38 -5.53
N PRO A 569 32.60 16.55 -5.95
CA PRO A 569 33.90 17.05 -5.50
C PRO A 569 33.98 17.26 -3.98
N ASP A 570 32.88 17.72 -3.38
CA ASP A 570 32.84 18.14 -1.96
C ASP A 570 31.98 17.24 -1.05
N LEU A 571 31.32 16.21 -1.59
CA LEU A 571 30.40 15.35 -0.83
C LEU A 571 30.79 13.87 -0.97
N PRO A 572 30.46 13.03 0.02
CA PRO A 572 30.72 11.59 -0.07
C PRO A 572 30.04 10.98 -1.29
N ALA A 573 30.81 10.20 -2.05
CA ALA A 573 30.27 9.42 -3.16
C ALA A 573 29.35 8.30 -2.66
N ILE A 574 28.31 8.00 -3.42
CA ILE A 574 27.36 6.91 -3.14
C ILE A 574 27.38 5.93 -4.32
N GLY A 575 27.41 4.63 -4.05
CA GLY A 575 27.50 3.63 -5.11
C GLY A 575 26.89 2.27 -4.75
N PHE A 576 26.47 1.54 -5.77
CA PHE A 576 25.88 0.21 -5.66
C PHE A 576 26.74 -0.82 -6.41
N PRO A 577 26.88 -2.06 -5.90
CA PRO A 577 26.41 -2.54 -4.61
C PRO A 577 27.27 -2.03 -3.44
N TYR A 578 26.92 -2.40 -2.21
CA TYR A 578 27.79 -2.22 -1.04
C TYR A 578 29.12 -2.96 -1.22
N THR A 579 30.19 -2.46 -0.59
CA THR A 579 31.53 -3.03 -0.69
C THR A 579 32.05 -3.48 0.68
N GLY A 580 33.16 -4.23 0.71
CA GLY A 580 33.77 -4.60 2.00
C GLY A 580 34.26 -3.42 2.84
N ALA A 581 34.61 -2.29 2.19
CA ALA A 581 35.01 -1.05 2.87
C ALA A 581 33.81 -0.19 3.32
N ASP A 582 32.63 -0.51 2.82
CA ASP A 582 31.39 0.25 2.97
C ASP A 582 30.23 -0.77 3.01
N PRO A 583 30.12 -1.49 4.14
CA PRO A 583 29.28 -2.67 4.24
C PRO A 583 27.80 -2.30 4.27
N ASP A 584 26.99 -3.25 3.84
CA ASP A 584 25.56 -3.15 3.89
C ASP A 584 25.05 -2.94 5.34
N PRO A 585 24.33 -1.84 5.64
CA PRO A 585 23.83 -1.58 6.99
C PRO A 585 22.83 -2.63 7.48
N ILE A 586 22.12 -3.33 6.57
CA ILE A 586 21.16 -4.37 6.95
C ILE A 586 21.84 -5.71 7.30
N GLY A 587 23.04 -5.97 6.76
CA GLY A 587 23.74 -7.25 6.91
C GLY A 587 22.86 -8.47 6.62
N ASP A 588 22.74 -9.35 7.60
CA ASP A 588 21.90 -10.57 7.60
C ASP A 588 20.51 -10.36 8.22
N ALA A 589 20.17 -9.15 8.68
CA ALA A 589 18.84 -8.84 9.21
C ALA A 589 17.76 -8.75 8.12
N LEU A 590 16.51 -8.94 8.50
CA LEU A 590 15.32 -8.72 7.68
C LEU A 590 14.76 -7.30 7.86
N HIS A 591 14.94 -6.72 9.05
CA HIS A 591 14.52 -5.37 9.39
C HIS A 591 15.51 -4.74 10.37
N ILE A 592 15.80 -3.45 10.18
CA ILE A 592 16.51 -2.60 11.15
C ILE A 592 15.79 -1.26 11.23
N SER A 593 15.44 -0.85 12.45
CA SER A 593 14.97 0.47 12.84
C SER A 593 15.64 0.88 14.16
N PRO A 594 15.39 2.10 14.69
CA PRO A 594 16.01 2.53 15.96
C PRO A 594 15.79 1.58 17.13
N ASP A 595 14.59 0.98 17.23
CA ASP A 595 14.18 0.15 18.37
C ASP A 595 13.94 -1.32 17.99
N LEU A 596 14.27 -1.73 16.76
CA LEU A 596 14.02 -3.10 16.34
C LEU A 596 15.02 -3.59 15.31
N THR A 597 15.70 -4.69 15.64
CA THR A 597 16.42 -5.51 14.66
C THR A 597 15.75 -6.87 14.62
N LEU A 598 15.27 -7.28 13.43
CA LEU A 598 14.74 -8.62 13.20
C LEU A 598 15.67 -9.40 12.29
N ARG A 599 16.12 -10.57 12.75
CA ARG A 599 16.88 -11.54 11.97
C ARG A 599 16.01 -12.73 11.57
N PRO A 600 16.45 -13.53 10.58
CA PRO A 600 15.76 -14.76 10.25
C PRO A 600 15.56 -15.66 11.48
N GLY A 601 14.31 -16.00 11.77
CA GLY A 601 13.90 -16.81 12.93
C GLY A 601 13.37 -16.02 14.15
N ASP A 602 13.67 -14.72 14.26
CA ASP A 602 13.33 -13.94 15.48
C ASP A 602 11.82 -13.79 15.68
N LEU A 603 11.05 -13.64 14.60
CA LEU A 603 9.60 -13.42 14.68
C LEU A 603 8.88 -14.59 15.37
N VAL A 604 9.34 -15.84 15.19
CA VAL A 604 8.76 -17.00 15.88
C VAL A 604 8.84 -16.84 17.41
N ASN A 605 9.99 -16.39 17.92
CA ASN A 605 10.22 -16.23 19.35
C ASN A 605 9.43 -15.05 19.92
N LEU A 606 9.38 -13.94 19.18
CA LEU A 606 8.62 -12.74 19.57
C LEU A 606 7.11 -13.02 19.67
N VAL A 607 6.57 -13.73 18.68
CA VAL A 607 5.14 -14.08 18.64
C VAL A 607 4.79 -15.11 19.71
N SER A 608 5.67 -16.08 19.96
CA SER A 608 5.46 -17.11 21.00
C SER A 608 5.60 -16.55 22.42
N GLY A 609 6.19 -15.35 22.58
CA GLY A 609 6.40 -14.70 23.87
C GLY A 609 7.64 -15.18 24.61
N ASP A 610 8.52 -15.90 23.92
CA ASP A 610 9.83 -16.33 24.45
C ASP A 610 10.81 -15.14 24.55
N GLU A 611 10.58 -14.08 23.77
CA GLU A 611 11.28 -12.81 23.85
C GLU A 611 10.32 -11.62 24.07
N PRO A 612 10.70 -10.62 24.87
CA PRO A 612 9.92 -9.37 24.99
C PRO A 612 10.04 -8.52 23.72
N ILE A 613 8.97 -7.79 23.40
CA ILE A 613 8.90 -6.89 22.24
C ILE A 613 9.70 -5.59 22.49
N ASP A 614 9.92 -5.20 23.75
CA ASP A 614 10.61 -3.96 24.14
C ASP A 614 12.16 -4.07 24.07
N ARG A 615 12.73 -4.37 22.91
CA ARG A 615 14.20 -4.33 22.71
C ARG A 615 14.71 -2.96 22.32
#